data_AF-A0A0M0JA82-F1
#
_entry.id   AF-A0A0M0JA82-F1
#
_cell.length_a   1.000
_cell.length_b   1.000
_cell.length_c   1.000
_cell.angle_alpha   90.00
_cell.angle_beta   90.00
_cell.angle_gamma   90.00
#
_symmetry.space_group_name_H-M   'P 1'
#
loop_
_entity.id
_entity.type
_entity.pdbx_description
1 polymer ?
#
loop_
_entity_poly.entity_id
_entity_poly.type
_entity_poly.pdbx_seq_one_letter_code
_entity_poly.pdbx_strand_id
1 'polypeptide(L)'
;EEEGCSSSDGKALATEPLALSPERWWDELCHRVPVVYSSEPQQVGLLPLPSGATANELGSQASFRVRVMPVLPPLPAAMGAALAAHSLSVLAGNPVVPSPRAVPSMSAGFQTRLYRAFLKRELKEKQRPASEVPLTYHEVALVVNDIFRSRSALSGTRLLDPTRPVFCLCRFDERCPADVSNVLFVTVKEAARHEREGIEALPSDLRRHVERTIEEGLAGRPCSLLEEARRRGREGASTS
;
A
#
# COMPACT_ATOMS: atom_id res chain seq x y z
N GLU A 1 34.35 -34.57 -39.43
CA GLU A 1 34.03 -33.35 -40.19
C GLU A 1 32.50 -33.35 -40.34
N GLU A 2 31.71 -32.48 -39.72
CA GLU A 2 31.90 -31.19 -39.09
C GLU A 2 30.95 -31.05 -37.89
N GLU A 3 31.34 -30.21 -36.93
CA GLU A 3 30.54 -29.80 -35.77
C GLU A 3 29.37 -28.88 -36.17
N GLY A 4 28.30 -28.86 -35.37
CA GLY A 4 27.12 -28.04 -35.62
C GLY A 4 26.30 -27.71 -34.38
N CYS A 5 26.91 -26.92 -33.49
CA CYS A 5 26.31 -25.99 -32.53
C CYS A 5 24.98 -26.34 -31.82
N SER A 6 25.09 -26.69 -30.55
CA SER A 6 24.03 -26.64 -29.54
C SER A 6 23.48 -25.22 -29.35
N SER A 7 22.16 -25.04 -29.47
CA SER A 7 21.45 -23.92 -28.85
C SER A 7 20.21 -24.47 -28.15
N SER A 8 20.38 -24.73 -26.86
CA SER A 8 19.33 -25.13 -25.93
C SER A 8 18.85 -23.92 -25.13
N ASP A 9 18.51 -22.81 -25.79
CA ASP A 9 18.00 -21.61 -25.12
C ASP A 9 16.91 -20.96 -25.99
N GLY A 10 15.68 -21.44 -25.84
CA GLY A 10 14.54 -20.86 -26.57
C GLY A 10 13.16 -21.37 -26.16
N LYS A 11 13.04 -22.13 -25.08
CA LYS A 11 11.79 -22.82 -24.70
C LYS A 11 11.24 -22.44 -23.33
N ALA A 12 11.48 -21.21 -22.88
CA ALA A 12 10.94 -20.68 -21.62
C ALA A 12 10.17 -19.36 -21.79
N LEU A 13 9.63 -19.08 -22.98
CA LEU A 13 8.69 -17.97 -23.17
C LEU A 13 7.38 -18.47 -23.77
N ALA A 14 6.29 -18.13 -23.09
CA ALA A 14 4.89 -18.38 -23.44
C ALA A 14 4.38 -19.82 -23.24
N THR A 15 4.28 -20.25 -21.98
CA THR A 15 3.10 -21.06 -21.62
C THR A 15 1.86 -20.22 -21.91
N GLU A 16 1.01 -20.69 -22.83
CA GLU A 16 -0.24 -20.02 -23.17
C GLU A 16 -1.05 -19.73 -21.89
N PRO A 17 -1.46 -18.47 -21.65
CA PRO A 17 -2.23 -18.08 -20.46
C PRO A 17 -3.63 -18.70 -20.41
N LEU A 18 -4.06 -19.41 -21.46
CA LEU A 18 -5.38 -20.02 -21.58
C LEU A 18 -5.53 -21.37 -20.84
N ALA A 19 -4.45 -21.93 -20.31
CA ALA A 19 -4.48 -23.21 -19.59
C ALA A 19 -4.92 -23.10 -18.12
N LEU A 20 -5.05 -21.88 -17.59
CA LEU A 20 -5.44 -21.62 -16.20
C LEU A 20 -6.94 -21.26 -16.11
N SER A 21 -7.59 -21.64 -15.01
CA SER A 21 -8.98 -21.26 -14.76
C SER A 21 -9.13 -19.72 -14.74
N PRO A 22 -10.27 -19.16 -15.20
CA PRO A 22 -10.50 -17.72 -15.34
C PRO A 22 -10.13 -16.85 -14.12
N GLU A 23 -10.19 -17.42 -12.93
CA GLU A 23 -9.91 -16.72 -11.68
C GLU A 23 -8.41 -16.73 -11.34
N ARG A 24 -7.69 -17.82 -11.66
CA ARG A 24 -6.27 -17.98 -11.33
C ARG A 24 -5.35 -17.20 -12.28
N TRP A 25 -5.67 -17.15 -13.57
CA TRP A 25 -4.86 -16.34 -14.50
C TRP A 25 -4.97 -14.85 -14.17
N TRP A 26 -6.14 -14.39 -13.71
CA TRP A 26 -6.36 -12.98 -13.35
C TRP A 26 -5.51 -12.56 -12.15
N ASP A 27 -5.45 -13.40 -11.10
CA ASP A 27 -4.61 -13.13 -9.91
C ASP A 27 -3.11 -13.05 -10.26
N GLU A 28 -2.62 -13.90 -11.17
CA GLU A 28 -1.24 -13.83 -11.65
C GLU A 28 -0.97 -12.60 -12.54
N LEU A 29 -1.94 -12.19 -13.36
CA LEU A 29 -1.79 -11.08 -14.30
C LEU A 29 -1.86 -9.70 -13.60
N CYS A 30 -2.66 -9.60 -12.53
CA CYS A 30 -2.88 -8.36 -11.77
C CYS A 30 -1.58 -7.75 -11.22
N HIS A 31 -0.55 -8.57 -11.03
CA HIS A 31 0.76 -8.13 -10.54
C HIS A 31 1.75 -7.79 -11.66
N ARG A 32 1.42 -8.09 -12.93
CA ARG A 32 2.34 -7.99 -14.07
C ARG A 32 1.93 -6.95 -15.11
N VAL A 33 0.67 -6.52 -15.11
CA VAL A 33 0.18 -5.52 -16.07
C VAL A 33 0.06 -4.15 -15.39
N PRO A 34 0.73 -3.11 -15.89
CA PRO A 34 0.54 -1.76 -15.37
C PRO A 34 -0.88 -1.29 -15.69
N VAL A 35 -1.59 -0.81 -14.65
CA VAL A 35 -2.96 -0.32 -14.78
C VAL A 35 -3.01 1.13 -14.34
N VAL A 36 -3.63 1.97 -15.16
CA VAL A 36 -4.02 3.33 -14.79
C VAL A 36 -5.49 3.31 -14.40
N TYR A 37 -5.81 3.96 -13.28
CA TYR A 37 -7.18 4.04 -12.79
C TYR A 37 -7.38 5.37 -12.05
N SER A 38 -8.64 5.77 -11.85
CA SER A 38 -8.99 6.95 -11.05
C SER A 38 -9.46 6.53 -9.65
N SER A 39 -9.00 7.24 -8.62
CA SER A 39 -9.51 7.09 -7.24
C SER A 39 -10.80 7.89 -7.00
N GLU A 40 -11.29 8.63 -7.99
CA GLU A 40 -12.53 9.39 -7.89
C GLU A 40 -13.74 8.46 -7.72
N PRO A 41 -14.64 8.71 -6.75
CA PRO A 41 -15.87 7.95 -6.62
C PRO A 41 -16.78 8.22 -7.82
N GLN A 42 -17.46 7.18 -8.31
CA GLN A 42 -18.42 7.34 -9.40
C GLN A 42 -19.61 8.19 -8.93
N GLN A 43 -19.78 9.37 -9.56
CA GLN A 43 -20.84 10.31 -9.21
C GLN A 43 -22.15 10.07 -9.97
N VAL A 44 -22.09 9.42 -11.14
CA VAL A 44 -23.24 9.28 -12.05
C VAL A 44 -23.60 7.80 -12.24
N GLY A 45 -24.90 7.50 -12.15
CA GLY A 45 -25.43 6.16 -12.40
C GLY A 45 -25.45 5.78 -13.88
N LEU A 46 -25.86 4.53 -14.15
CA LEU A 46 -26.15 4.10 -15.52
C LEU A 46 -27.35 4.87 -16.07
N LEU A 47 -27.34 5.15 -17.38
CA LEU A 47 -28.48 5.79 -18.04
C LEU A 47 -29.75 4.94 -17.84
N PRO A 48 -30.90 5.54 -17.47
CA PRO A 48 -32.14 4.81 -17.29
C PRO A 48 -32.62 4.19 -18.60
N LEU A 49 -33.23 3.01 -18.50
CA LEU A 49 -33.87 2.35 -19.63
C LEU A 49 -35.24 2.98 -19.92
N PRO A 50 -35.71 2.94 -21.18
CA PRO A 50 -37.09 3.29 -21.49
C PRO A 50 -38.08 2.40 -20.72
N SER A 51 -39.25 2.96 -20.39
CA SER A 51 -40.27 2.29 -19.58
C SER A 51 -40.70 0.96 -20.20
N GLY A 52 -40.54 -0.15 -19.47
CA GLY A 52 -41.04 -1.47 -19.85
C GLY A 52 -40.01 -2.41 -20.48
N ALA A 53 -38.77 -1.96 -20.70
CA ALA A 53 -37.74 -2.78 -21.30
C ALA A 53 -36.72 -3.32 -20.29
N THR A 54 -36.37 -4.60 -20.37
CA THR A 54 -35.28 -5.17 -19.56
C THR A 54 -33.94 -5.11 -20.30
N ALA A 55 -32.85 -5.00 -19.55
CA ALA A 55 -31.50 -4.89 -20.13
C ALA A 55 -31.12 -6.09 -21.02
N ASN A 56 -31.73 -7.25 -20.80
CA ASN A 56 -31.49 -8.47 -21.57
C ASN A 56 -32.29 -8.50 -22.89
N GLU A 57 -33.38 -7.74 -23.00
CA GLU A 57 -34.21 -7.68 -24.21
C GLU A 57 -33.63 -6.76 -25.30
N LEU A 58 -32.87 -5.73 -24.91
CA LEU A 58 -32.23 -4.80 -25.85
C LEU A 58 -30.84 -5.26 -26.31
N GLY A 59 -30.26 -6.27 -25.66
CA GLY A 59 -28.95 -6.79 -26.03
C GLY A 59 -29.05 -7.72 -27.22
N SER A 60 -28.26 -7.49 -28.28
CA SER A 60 -28.14 -8.46 -29.39
C SER A 60 -27.49 -9.78 -28.94
N GLN A 61 -26.83 -9.79 -27.78
CA GLN A 61 -26.18 -10.94 -27.15
C GLN A 61 -26.40 -10.93 -25.64
N ALA A 62 -26.33 -12.10 -25.02
CA ALA A 62 -26.60 -12.34 -23.60
C ALA A 62 -25.68 -11.59 -22.61
N SER A 63 -24.64 -10.90 -23.09
CA SER A 63 -23.73 -10.07 -22.27
C SER A 63 -23.47 -8.69 -22.87
N PHE A 64 -24.31 -8.25 -23.82
CA PHE A 64 -24.17 -6.94 -24.42
C PHE A 64 -24.55 -5.85 -23.40
N ARG A 65 -23.61 -4.94 -23.11
CA ARG A 65 -23.87 -3.83 -22.19
C ARG A 65 -24.70 -2.76 -22.89
N VAL A 66 -26.02 -2.87 -22.78
CA VAL A 66 -27.00 -1.89 -23.30
C VAL A 66 -26.88 -0.55 -22.58
N ARG A 67 -26.49 -0.55 -21.30
CA ARG A 67 -26.35 0.66 -20.49
C ARG A 67 -24.91 1.17 -20.54
N VAL A 68 -24.75 2.36 -21.10
CA VAL A 68 -23.47 3.07 -21.13
C VAL A 68 -23.36 3.95 -19.89
N MET A 69 -22.19 3.92 -19.25
CA MET A 69 -21.85 4.91 -18.23
C MET A 69 -21.49 6.20 -18.96
N PRO A 70 -22.14 7.35 -18.67
CA PRO A 70 -21.74 8.61 -19.29
C PRO A 70 -20.31 8.94 -18.86
N VAL A 71 -19.41 9.05 -19.82
CA VAL A 71 -18.01 9.41 -19.56
C VAL A 71 -17.73 10.78 -20.15
N LEU A 72 -17.10 11.65 -19.37
CA LEU A 72 -16.56 12.92 -19.87
C LEU A 72 -15.35 12.61 -20.77
N PRO A 73 -15.37 12.90 -22.09
CA PRO A 73 -14.31 12.47 -23.01
C PRO A 73 -12.86 12.80 -22.59
N PRO A 74 -12.59 13.93 -21.91
CA PRO A 74 -11.29 14.19 -21.28
C PRO A 74 -10.75 13.11 -20.34
N LEU A 75 -11.59 12.38 -19.61
CA LEU A 75 -11.15 11.39 -18.63
C LEU A 75 -10.43 10.19 -19.28
N PRO A 76 -11.02 9.49 -20.28
CA PRO A 76 -10.31 8.46 -21.04
C PRO A 76 -9.04 8.97 -21.74
N ALA A 77 -9.09 10.19 -22.28
CA ALA A 77 -7.92 10.79 -22.94
C ALA A 77 -6.76 10.99 -21.94
N ALA A 78 -7.06 11.50 -20.74
CA ALA A 78 -6.07 11.65 -19.67
C ALA A 78 -5.50 10.31 -19.20
N MET A 79 -6.34 9.28 -19.05
CA MET A 79 -5.87 7.92 -18.71
C MET A 79 -4.94 7.34 -19.79
N GLY A 80 -5.27 7.54 -21.06
CA GLY A 80 -4.43 7.13 -22.19
C GLY A 80 -3.08 7.85 -22.22
N ALA A 81 -3.08 9.17 -21.97
CA ALA A 81 -1.85 9.96 -21.88
C ALA A 81 -0.96 9.50 -20.71
N ALA A 82 -1.53 9.16 -19.55
CA ALA A 82 -0.79 8.63 -18.41
C ALA A 82 -0.14 7.27 -18.72
N LEU A 83 -0.86 6.37 -19.41
CA LEU A 83 -0.30 5.08 -19.87
C LEU A 83 0.84 5.27 -20.87
N ALA A 84 0.70 6.20 -21.82
CA ALA A 84 1.74 6.52 -22.78
C ALA A 84 2.99 7.08 -22.09
N ALA A 85 2.83 8.01 -21.14
CA ALA A 85 3.93 8.57 -20.37
C ALA A 85 4.67 7.50 -19.53
N HIS A 86 3.92 6.59 -18.89
CA HIS A 86 4.52 5.45 -18.18
C HIS A 86 5.33 4.57 -19.13
N SER A 87 4.77 4.23 -20.29
CA SER A 87 5.44 3.39 -21.30
C SER A 87 6.74 4.03 -21.80
N LEU A 88 6.72 5.34 -22.10
CA LEU A 88 7.91 6.08 -22.50
C LEU A 88 8.97 6.10 -21.40
N SER A 89 8.57 6.24 -20.14
CA SER A 89 9.48 6.24 -18.99
C SER A 89 10.20 4.89 -18.84
N VAL A 90 9.47 3.79 -19.02
CA VAL A 90 10.03 2.42 -19.03
C VAL A 90 11.00 2.24 -20.19
N LEU A 91 10.63 2.68 -21.40
CA LEU A 91 11.49 2.59 -22.59
C LEU A 91 12.77 3.43 -22.45
N ALA A 92 12.70 4.56 -21.75
CA ALA A 92 13.84 5.43 -21.47
C ALA A 92 14.78 4.91 -20.36
N GLY A 93 14.49 3.75 -19.77
CA GLY A 93 15.30 3.17 -18.68
C GLY A 93 15.09 3.84 -17.31
N ASN A 94 14.12 4.77 -17.19
CA ASN A 94 13.76 5.44 -15.96
C ASN A 94 12.31 5.10 -15.58
N PRO A 95 12.02 3.84 -15.19
CA PRO A 95 10.66 3.42 -14.89
C PRO A 95 10.12 4.22 -13.70
N VAL A 96 9.03 4.95 -13.92
CA VAL A 96 8.26 5.52 -12.82
C VAL A 96 7.65 4.35 -12.06
N VAL A 97 8.11 4.12 -10.82
CA VAL A 97 7.53 3.10 -9.93
C VAL A 97 6.06 3.43 -9.73
N PRO A 98 5.13 2.64 -10.27
CA PRO A 98 3.71 2.93 -10.11
C PRO A 98 3.39 2.86 -8.62
N SER A 99 2.85 3.95 -8.06
CA SER A 99 2.33 3.90 -6.70
C SER A 99 1.26 2.81 -6.66
N PRO A 100 1.41 1.76 -5.82
CA PRO A 100 0.50 0.63 -5.83
C PRO A 100 -0.82 1.07 -5.19
N ARG A 101 -1.65 1.65 -6.04
CA ARG A 101 -2.96 2.20 -5.74
C ARG A 101 -2.86 3.53 -4.95
N ALA A 102 -3.33 4.64 -5.53
CA ALA A 102 -3.80 5.84 -4.84
C ALA A 102 -4.49 5.46 -3.53
N VAL A 103 -3.70 5.63 -2.47
CA VAL A 103 -4.14 5.56 -1.10
C VAL A 103 -5.10 6.72 -0.91
N PRO A 104 -6.34 6.51 -0.44
CA PRO A 104 -7.19 7.62 -0.05
C PRO A 104 -6.41 8.46 0.94
N SER A 105 -6.18 9.74 0.61
CA SER A 105 -5.52 10.63 1.54
C SER A 105 -6.30 10.61 2.85
N MET A 106 -5.62 10.24 3.93
CA MET A 106 -6.25 10.22 5.24
C MET A 106 -6.88 11.58 5.53
N SER A 107 -8.16 11.57 5.93
CA SER A 107 -8.79 12.78 6.46
C SER A 107 -7.97 13.31 7.65
N ALA A 108 -7.80 14.63 7.72
CA ALA A 108 -7.14 15.30 8.85
C ALA A 108 -7.76 14.90 10.21
N GLY A 109 -9.07 14.64 10.24
CA GLY A 109 -9.75 14.15 11.44
C GLY A 109 -9.31 12.75 11.86
N PHE A 110 -9.03 11.87 10.90
CA PHE A 110 -8.53 10.52 11.16
C PHE A 110 -7.08 10.55 11.65
N GLN A 111 -6.22 11.38 11.03
CA GLN A 111 -4.84 11.61 11.50
C GLN A 111 -4.82 12.12 12.95
N THR A 112 -5.67 13.11 13.25
CA THR A 112 -5.77 13.68 14.60
C THR A 112 -6.20 12.64 15.63
N ARG A 113 -7.16 11.78 15.26
CA ARG A 113 -7.62 10.69 16.13
C ARG A 113 -6.53 9.66 16.39
N LEU A 114 -5.80 9.22 15.36
CA LEU A 114 -4.69 8.28 15.51
C LEU A 114 -3.60 8.86 16.41
N TYR A 115 -3.17 10.09 16.15
CA TYR A 115 -2.11 10.75 16.91
C TYR A 115 -2.49 10.91 18.39
N ARG A 116 -3.71 11.41 18.67
CA ARG A 116 -4.17 11.59 20.06
C ARG A 116 -4.34 10.25 20.78
N ALA A 117 -4.85 9.22 20.11
CA ALA A 117 -4.99 7.89 20.68
C ALA A 117 -3.61 7.29 21.02
N PHE A 118 -2.63 7.47 20.13
CA PHE A 118 -1.25 7.04 20.35
C PHE A 118 -0.61 7.75 21.55
N LEU A 119 -0.65 9.08 21.60
CA LEU A 119 -0.11 9.84 22.72
C LEU A 119 -0.77 9.48 24.05
N LYS A 120 -2.10 9.27 24.06
CA LYS A 120 -2.82 8.84 25.26
C LYS A 120 -2.29 7.49 25.76
N ARG A 121 -2.11 6.52 24.86
CA ARG A 121 -1.61 5.19 25.20
C ARG A 121 -0.18 5.26 25.74
N GLU A 122 0.70 5.99 25.09
CA GLU A 122 2.11 6.09 25.47
C GLU A 122 2.33 6.87 26.77
N LEU A 123 1.73 8.06 26.88
CA LEU A 123 1.98 8.96 28.02
C LEU A 123 1.13 8.62 29.26
N LYS A 124 -0.12 8.18 29.09
CA LYS A 124 -1.03 7.92 30.23
C LYS A 124 -1.08 6.46 30.63
N GLU A 125 -1.20 5.56 29.66
CA GLU A 125 -1.39 4.13 29.96
C GLU A 125 -0.06 3.45 30.25
N LYS A 126 0.96 3.68 29.40
CA LYS A 126 2.32 3.15 29.58
C LYS A 126 3.24 4.05 30.41
N GLN A 127 2.79 5.25 30.78
CA GLN A 127 3.55 6.23 31.59
C GLN A 127 4.96 6.52 31.07
N ARG A 128 5.14 6.49 29.75
CA ARG A 128 6.44 6.78 29.11
C ARG A 128 6.74 8.28 29.19
N PRO A 129 8.02 8.67 29.34
CA PRO A 129 8.39 10.07 29.30
C PRO A 129 8.15 10.65 27.89
N ALA A 130 7.76 11.92 27.82
CA ALA A 130 7.51 12.59 26.54
C ALA A 130 8.75 12.63 25.63
N SER A 131 9.97 12.56 26.20
CA SER A 131 11.22 12.46 25.45
C SER A 131 11.35 11.16 24.63
N GLU A 132 10.66 10.09 25.03
CA GLU A 132 10.64 8.80 24.32
C GLU A 132 9.57 8.76 23.21
N VAL A 133 8.81 9.83 22.99
CA VAL A 133 7.78 9.94 21.96
C VAL A 133 8.03 11.17 21.07
N PRO A 134 9.11 11.17 20.25
CA PRO A 134 9.42 12.27 19.36
C PRO A 134 8.46 12.41 18.17
N LEU A 135 7.60 11.42 17.90
CA LEU A 135 6.66 11.43 16.77
C LEU A 135 5.75 12.68 16.79
N THR A 136 5.75 13.42 15.69
CA THR A 136 4.90 14.60 15.49
C THR A 136 3.62 14.26 14.72
N TYR A 137 2.63 15.18 14.78
CA TYR A 137 1.38 15.04 14.04
C TYR A 137 1.59 14.90 12.51
N HIS A 138 2.54 15.63 11.93
CA HIS A 138 2.80 15.62 10.49
C HIS A 138 3.44 14.30 10.04
N GLU A 139 4.27 13.70 10.88
CA GLU A 139 4.92 12.41 10.62
C GLU A 139 3.94 11.24 10.65
N VAL A 140 2.78 11.38 11.27
CA VAL A 140 1.72 10.34 11.19
C VAL A 140 1.30 10.11 9.74
N ALA A 141 1.18 11.16 8.93
CA ALA A 141 0.82 11.04 7.52
C ALA A 141 1.93 10.32 6.73
N LEU A 142 3.20 10.59 7.05
CA LEU A 142 4.36 9.93 6.48
C LEU A 142 4.33 8.42 6.79
N VAL A 143 4.17 8.05 8.06
CA VAL A 143 4.11 6.65 8.49
C VAL A 143 2.96 5.92 7.79
N VAL A 144 1.75 6.47 7.81
CA VAL A 144 0.58 5.76 7.30
C VAL A 144 0.52 5.75 5.78
N ASN A 145 0.73 6.87 5.10
CA ASN A 145 0.54 6.97 3.64
C ASN A 145 1.77 6.60 2.84
N ASP A 146 2.96 7.03 3.27
CA ASP A 146 4.16 6.89 2.45
C ASP A 146 4.89 5.60 2.76
N ILE A 147 5.09 5.29 4.05
CA ILE A 147 5.79 4.08 4.51
C ILE A 147 4.89 2.86 4.34
N PHE A 148 3.73 2.84 5.00
CA PHE A 148 2.86 1.66 5.01
C PHE A 148 1.74 1.67 3.96
N ARG A 149 1.60 2.75 3.17
CA ARG A 149 0.65 2.84 2.05
C ARG A 149 -0.80 2.49 2.44
N SER A 150 -1.23 2.95 3.63
CA SER A 150 -2.53 2.65 4.26
C SER A 150 -2.85 1.17 4.41
N ARG A 151 -1.82 0.36 4.67
CA ARG A 151 -1.94 -1.06 5.01
C ARG A 151 -1.39 -1.32 6.39
N SER A 152 -1.96 -2.30 7.08
CA SER A 152 -1.34 -2.82 8.29
C SER A 152 0.07 -3.32 7.97
N ALA A 153 1.05 -2.91 8.76
CA ALA A 153 2.43 -3.37 8.67
C ALA A 153 2.56 -4.89 8.87
N LEU A 154 1.65 -5.51 9.63
CA LEU A 154 1.73 -6.91 10.01
C LEU A 154 0.91 -7.82 9.11
N SER A 155 -0.35 -7.48 8.83
CA SER A 155 -1.23 -8.32 7.99
C SER A 155 -1.36 -7.86 6.54
N GLY A 156 -0.92 -6.65 6.21
CA GLY A 156 -1.20 -6.05 4.90
C GLY A 156 -2.66 -5.64 4.69
N THR A 157 -3.52 -5.78 5.72
CA THR A 157 -4.95 -5.40 5.66
C THR A 157 -5.09 -3.91 5.34
N ARG A 158 -5.99 -3.56 4.43
CA ARG A 158 -6.13 -2.18 3.94
C ARG A 158 -7.07 -1.36 4.82
N LEU A 159 -6.84 -0.04 4.86
CA LEU A 159 -7.71 0.89 5.58
C LEU A 159 -9.17 0.84 5.10
N LEU A 160 -9.40 0.63 3.81
CA LEU A 160 -10.72 0.50 3.19
C LEU A 160 -11.18 -0.94 3.01
N ASP A 161 -10.67 -1.88 3.80
CA ASP A 161 -11.11 -3.27 3.72
C ASP A 161 -12.62 -3.38 4.05
N PRO A 162 -13.40 -4.22 3.34
CA PRO A 162 -14.83 -4.41 3.59
C PRO A 162 -15.16 -4.80 5.03
N THR A 163 -14.23 -5.47 5.72
CA THR A 163 -14.37 -5.86 7.13
C THR A 163 -14.30 -4.68 8.11
N ARG A 164 -13.97 -3.47 7.62
CA ARG A 164 -13.84 -2.21 8.38
C ARG A 164 -13.01 -2.37 9.67
N PRO A 165 -11.74 -2.81 9.58
CA PRO A 165 -10.90 -2.94 10.75
C PRO A 165 -10.58 -1.58 11.36
N VAL A 166 -10.45 -1.55 12.69
CA VAL A 166 -10.02 -0.35 13.41
C VAL A 166 -8.50 -0.33 13.47
N PHE A 167 -7.89 0.76 13.01
CA PHE A 167 -6.44 0.94 13.00
C PHE A 167 -5.95 1.81 14.15
N CYS A 168 -4.71 1.58 14.56
CA CYS A 168 -3.97 2.39 15.52
C CYS A 168 -2.47 2.43 15.17
N LEU A 169 -1.75 3.26 15.91
CA LEU A 169 -0.29 3.27 15.90
C LEU A 169 0.22 2.51 17.13
N CYS A 170 1.30 1.75 16.96
CA CYS A 170 2.02 1.10 18.05
C CYS A 170 3.53 1.12 17.79
N ARG A 171 4.35 0.88 18.82
CA ARG A 171 5.79 0.73 18.63
C ARG A 171 6.10 -0.59 17.92
N PHE A 172 7.15 -0.60 17.12
CA PHE A 172 7.69 -1.83 16.56
C PHE A 172 8.52 -2.56 17.62
N ASP A 173 9.49 -1.89 18.21
CA ASP A 173 10.24 -2.33 19.38
C ASP A 173 9.93 -1.44 20.59
N GLU A 174 9.47 -2.05 21.68
CA GLU A 174 9.18 -1.38 22.96
C GLU A 174 10.44 -0.85 23.66
N ARG A 175 11.63 -1.32 23.25
CA ARG A 175 12.94 -0.89 23.77
C ARG A 175 13.43 0.40 23.12
N CYS A 176 12.88 0.77 21.96
CA CYS A 176 13.30 1.95 21.19
C CYS A 176 12.29 3.10 21.33
N PRO A 177 12.71 4.38 21.18
CA PRO A 177 11.81 5.53 21.19
C PRO A 177 10.77 5.45 20.06
N ALA A 178 9.61 6.07 20.26
CA ALA A 178 8.52 6.11 19.27
C ALA A 178 8.79 7.19 18.21
N ASP A 179 9.76 6.90 17.35
CA ASP A 179 10.11 7.70 16.19
C ASP A 179 9.51 7.10 14.90
N VAL A 180 9.58 7.82 13.78
CA VAL A 180 9.07 7.40 12.46
C VAL A 180 9.57 6.01 12.06
N SER A 181 10.80 5.64 12.44
CA SER A 181 11.39 4.33 12.14
C SER A 181 10.94 3.20 13.08
N ASN A 182 10.26 3.51 14.17
CA ASN A 182 9.87 2.54 15.20
C ASN A 182 8.37 2.58 15.51
N VAL A 183 7.57 3.21 14.64
CA VAL A 183 6.11 3.27 14.78
C VAL A 183 5.48 2.51 13.63
N LEU A 184 4.60 1.57 13.96
CA LEU A 184 3.82 0.79 13.01
C LEU A 184 2.41 1.33 12.88
N PHE A 185 1.86 1.23 11.68
CA PHE A 185 0.44 1.34 11.42
C PHE A 185 -0.17 -0.06 11.33
N VAL A 186 -1.06 -0.41 12.26
CA VAL A 186 -1.62 -1.77 12.39
C VAL A 186 -3.08 -1.72 12.84
N THR A 187 -3.76 -2.86 12.85
CA THR A 187 -5.09 -2.94 13.47
C THR A 187 -4.99 -2.97 15.00
N VAL A 188 -6.04 -2.55 15.70
CA VAL A 188 -6.07 -2.57 17.18
C VAL A 188 -5.86 -3.98 17.74
N LYS A 189 -6.39 -5.01 17.05
CA LYS A 189 -6.21 -6.42 17.44
C LYS A 189 -4.76 -6.85 17.31
N GLU A 190 -4.11 -6.48 16.20
CA GLU A 190 -2.69 -6.76 15.96
C GLU A 190 -1.79 -6.02 16.96
N ALA A 191 -2.06 -4.75 17.24
CA ALA A 191 -1.31 -4.00 18.25
C ALA A 191 -1.41 -4.65 19.63
N ALA A 192 -2.61 -5.07 20.06
CA ALA A 192 -2.79 -5.73 21.34
C ALA A 192 -2.08 -7.09 21.43
N ARG A 193 -1.97 -7.80 20.30
CA ARG A 193 -1.20 -9.05 20.20
C ARG A 193 0.29 -8.77 20.26
N HIS A 194 0.78 -7.83 19.45
CA HIS A 194 2.18 -7.42 19.38
C HIS A 194 2.72 -6.93 20.73
N GLU A 195 1.95 -6.11 21.45
CA GLU A 195 2.35 -5.63 22.77
C GLU A 195 2.39 -6.74 23.84
N ARG A 196 1.62 -7.82 23.66
CA ARG A 196 1.59 -8.95 24.59
C ARG A 196 2.70 -9.96 24.31
N GLU A 197 2.91 -10.27 23.04
CA GLU A 197 3.84 -11.32 22.59
C GLU A 197 5.26 -10.77 22.35
N GLY A 198 5.39 -9.45 22.14
CA GLY A 198 6.66 -8.78 21.87
C GLY A 198 7.17 -9.00 20.44
N ILE A 199 8.26 -8.31 20.10
CA ILE A 199 8.87 -8.37 18.76
C ILE A 199 9.43 -9.76 18.42
N GLU A 200 9.83 -10.52 19.43
CA GLU A 200 10.46 -11.85 19.26
C GLU A 200 9.46 -12.91 18.81
N ALA A 201 8.16 -12.70 19.05
CA ALA A 201 7.10 -13.60 18.60
C ALA A 201 6.70 -13.39 17.13
N LEU A 202 7.12 -12.28 16.51
CA LEU A 202 6.86 -12.05 15.09
C LEU A 202 7.74 -12.98 14.24
N PRO A 203 7.21 -13.55 13.15
CA PRO A 203 8.01 -14.30 12.19
C PRO A 203 9.19 -13.46 11.67
N SER A 204 10.39 -14.06 11.59
CA SER A 204 11.61 -13.37 11.17
C SER A 204 11.51 -12.78 9.76
N ASP A 205 10.72 -13.39 8.87
CA ASP A 205 10.45 -12.89 7.53
C ASP A 205 9.57 -11.63 7.55
N LEU A 206 8.55 -11.62 8.41
CA LEU A 206 7.67 -10.47 8.58
C LEU A 206 8.43 -9.29 9.20
N ARG A 207 9.28 -9.57 10.20
CA ARG A 207 10.15 -8.57 10.81
C ARG A 207 11.05 -7.89 9.77
N ARG A 208 11.76 -8.70 8.96
CA ARG A 208 12.61 -8.20 7.87
C ARG A 208 11.82 -7.42 6.82
N HIS A 209 10.60 -7.86 6.51
CA HIS A 209 9.73 -7.15 5.59
C HIS A 209 9.35 -5.75 6.11
N VAL A 210 8.98 -5.64 7.39
CA VAL A 210 8.63 -4.37 8.04
C VAL A 210 9.84 -3.45 8.09
N GLU A 211 11.00 -3.94 8.52
CA GLU A 211 12.26 -3.18 8.56
C GLU A 211 12.62 -2.63 7.17
N ARG A 212 12.59 -3.48 6.13
CA ARG A 212 12.83 -3.06 4.75
C ARG A 212 11.82 -2.01 4.27
N THR A 213 10.54 -2.16 4.60
CA THR A 213 9.50 -1.21 4.20
C THR A 213 9.73 0.16 4.82
N ILE A 214 10.15 0.20 6.09
CA ILE A 214 10.51 1.43 6.80
C ILE A 214 11.75 2.06 6.15
N GLU A 215 12.78 1.27 5.86
CA GLU A 215 14.01 1.75 5.21
C GLU A 215 13.72 2.33 3.81
N GLU A 216 12.96 1.62 2.98
CA GLU A 216 12.55 2.08 1.64
C GLU A 216 11.68 3.34 1.71
N GLY A 217 10.77 3.42 2.68
CA GLY A 217 9.91 4.59 2.88
C GLY A 217 10.67 5.84 3.32
N LEU A 218 11.82 5.66 3.98
CA LEU A 218 12.69 6.73 4.46
C LEU A 218 13.84 7.04 3.48
N ALA A 219 14.13 6.14 2.54
CA ALA A 219 15.20 6.31 1.55
C ALA A 219 15.01 7.59 0.74
N GLY A 220 16.06 8.41 0.64
CA GLY A 220 16.05 9.68 -0.10
C GLY A 220 15.38 10.85 0.61
N ARG A 221 14.92 10.71 1.86
CA ARG A 221 14.38 11.80 2.67
C ARG A 221 15.39 12.23 3.73
N PRO A 222 15.91 13.47 3.71
CA PRO A 222 16.75 13.98 4.79
C PRO A 222 15.86 14.23 6.00
N CYS A 223 15.65 13.19 6.80
CA CYS A 223 14.93 13.34 8.05
C CYS A 223 15.99 13.55 9.14
N SER A 224 16.42 14.80 9.30
CA SER A 224 17.41 15.23 10.30
C SER A 224 17.04 14.76 11.72
N LEU A 225 15.74 14.65 12.02
CA LEU A 225 15.23 14.10 13.26
C LEU A 225 15.49 12.59 13.42
N LEU A 226 15.41 11.80 12.34
CA LEU A 226 15.76 10.37 12.34
C LEU A 226 17.27 10.15 12.51
N GLU A 227 18.10 11.00 11.92
CA GLU A 227 19.56 10.94 12.10
C GLU A 227 19.94 11.28 13.55
N GLU A 228 19.30 12.28 14.15
CA GLU A 228 19.47 12.62 15.57
C GLU A 228 18.92 11.53 16.51
N ALA A 229 17.76 10.95 16.23
CA ALA A 229 17.18 9.87 17.01
C ALA A 229 18.02 8.58 16.95
N ARG A 230 18.55 8.23 15.77
CA ARG A 230 19.51 7.13 15.60
C ARG A 230 20.80 7.37 16.39
N ARG A 231 21.29 8.60 16.41
CA ARG A 231 22.47 8.99 17.17
C ARG A 231 22.23 8.88 18.68
N ARG A 232 21.11 9.40 19.18
CA ARG A 232 20.71 9.29 20.60
C ARG A 232 20.47 7.85 21.06
N GLY A 233 19.86 7.02 20.20
CA GLY A 233 19.63 5.60 20.48
C GLY A 233 20.92 4.78 20.55
N ARG A 234 21.90 5.06 19.67
CA ARG A 234 23.23 4.40 19.71
C ARG A 234 24.08 4.85 20.89
N GLU A 235 24.05 6.14 21.23
CA GLU A 235 24.76 6.68 22.39
C GLU A 235 24.22 6.07 23.70
N GLY A 236 22.91 5.97 23.88
CA GLY A 236 22.30 5.35 25.07
C GLY A 236 22.55 3.84 25.24
N ALA A 237 22.66 3.09 24.15
CA ALA A 237 23.00 1.66 24.19
C ALA A 237 24.49 1.38 24.46
N SER A 238 25.37 2.36 24.26
CA SER A 238 26.82 2.24 24.52
C SER A 238 27.24 2.61 25.95
N THR A 239 26.35 3.28 26.69
CA THR A 239 26.58 3.75 28.07
C THR A 239 25.84 2.94 29.14
N SER A 240 25.31 1.76 28.77
CA SER A 240 24.61 0.84 29.68
C SER A 240 25.39 -0.46 29.85
#